data_AF-A0AAV4HKD8-F1
#
_entry.id   AF-A0AAV4HKD8-F1
#
_cell.length_a   1.000
_cell.length_b   1.000
_cell.length_c   1.000
_cell.angle_alpha   90.00
_cell.angle_beta   90.00
_cell.angle_gamma   90.00
#
_symmetry.space_group_name_H-M   'P 1'
#
loop_
_entity.id
_entity.type
_entity.pdbx_description
1 polymer ?
#
loop_
_entity_poly.entity_id
_entity_poly.type
_entity_poly.pdbx_seq_one_letter_code
_entity_poly.pdbx_strand_id
1 'polypeptide(L)'
;RHGACAKGLWYLEHGLVVDEIYEVVEYTPARCFQGFADTVSENRRQGDLDPTKAILAETFKLLGNSAYGKSLENLENRRDVVYSRGEDVGKVVINRLFRTCTPLDHNDLFEVASAKNKVRWNLPLQIGFFVYKYAKLRMLQFHYDSVDKNSIKNTRSGSLLDPVTLIMRNLSPFVLVVRHGIRVLAVKSAALSIKGRRVYLR
;
A
#
# COMPACT_ATOMS: atom_id res chain seq x y z
N ARG A 1 -13.51 25.15 9.55
CA ARG A 1 -12.24 24.70 10.19
C ARG A 1 -12.58 23.48 11.04
N HIS A 2 -12.34 22.24 10.61
CA HIS A 2 -12.23 21.01 11.41
C HIS A 2 -12.22 19.82 10.44
N GLY A 3 -11.33 18.87 10.71
CA GLY A 3 -10.87 17.87 9.74
C GLY A 3 -9.35 17.76 9.83
N ALA A 4 -8.79 17.86 11.04
CA ALA A 4 -7.38 17.60 11.26
C ALA A 4 -7.12 16.11 11.02
N CYS A 5 -6.01 15.80 10.35
CA CYS A 5 -5.60 14.45 10.04
C CYS A 5 -5.22 13.73 11.33
N ALA A 6 -6.20 13.07 11.96
CA ALA A 6 -6.13 12.42 13.27
C ALA A 6 -5.66 10.96 13.18
N LYS A 7 -4.55 10.70 12.49
CA LYS A 7 -4.07 9.30 12.34
C LYS A 7 -3.16 8.89 13.47
N GLY A 8 -2.11 9.68 13.69
CA GLY A 8 -1.19 9.44 14.81
C GLY A 8 -1.90 9.59 16.13
N LEU A 9 -2.78 10.59 16.21
CA LEU A 9 -3.55 10.91 17.41
C LEU A 9 -4.41 9.75 17.87
N TRP A 10 -5.10 9.03 16.97
CA TRP A 10 -5.93 7.89 17.35
C TRP A 10 -5.10 6.78 18.02
N TYR A 11 -3.91 6.47 17.51
CA TYR A 11 -3.04 5.48 18.15
C TYR A 11 -2.52 5.94 19.51
N LEU A 12 -2.15 7.22 19.63
CA LEU A 12 -1.72 7.81 20.90
C LEU A 12 -2.85 7.79 21.94
N GLU A 13 -4.08 8.12 21.52
CA GLU A 13 -5.30 8.06 22.36
C GLU A 13 -5.58 6.62 22.83
N HIS A 14 -5.23 5.61 22.03
CA HIS A 14 -5.38 4.19 22.37
C HIS A 14 -4.16 3.60 23.09
N GLY A 15 -3.28 4.46 23.65
CA GLY A 15 -2.21 4.05 24.56
C GLY A 15 -0.89 3.66 23.90
N LEU A 16 -0.71 3.97 22.62
CA LEU A 16 0.58 3.85 21.95
C LEU A 16 1.51 4.98 22.40
N VAL A 17 2.74 4.66 22.81
CA VAL A 17 3.76 5.63 23.17
C VAL A 17 4.83 5.66 22.08
N VAL A 18 5.20 6.87 21.65
CA VAL A 18 6.31 7.09 20.70
C VAL A 18 7.58 7.30 21.51
N ASP A 19 8.55 6.41 21.31
CA ASP A 19 9.84 6.46 22.01
C ASP A 19 10.84 7.35 21.25
N GLU A 20 10.99 7.11 19.95
CA GLU A 20 11.95 7.81 19.08
C GLU A 20 11.37 8.09 17.70
N ILE A 21 11.74 9.23 17.10
CA ILE A 21 11.33 9.64 15.75
C ILE A 21 12.59 9.77 14.88
N TYR A 22 12.67 9.02 13.79
CA TYR A 22 13.86 8.99 12.91
C TYR A 22 13.71 9.84 11.64
N GLU A 23 12.51 9.91 11.07
CA GLU A 23 12.29 10.60 9.81
C GLU A 23 10.90 11.26 9.80
N VAL A 24 10.84 12.53 9.40
CA VAL A 24 9.59 13.30 9.27
C VAL A 24 9.50 13.88 7.86
N VAL A 25 8.35 13.67 7.21
CA VAL A 25 8.04 14.18 5.88
C VAL A 25 6.93 15.21 6.00
N GLU A 26 7.22 16.45 5.64
CA GLU A 26 6.22 17.52 5.57
C GLU A 26 5.62 17.61 4.16
N TYR A 27 4.30 17.70 4.05
CA TYR A 27 3.62 17.90 2.78
C TYR A 27 2.33 18.72 2.91
N THR A 28 1.93 19.34 1.80
CA THR A 28 0.62 20.02 1.68
C THR A 28 -0.41 19.01 1.17
N PRO A 29 -1.50 18.76 1.92
CA PRO A 29 -2.53 17.82 1.49
C PRO A 29 -3.28 18.39 0.28
N ALA A 30 -3.34 17.60 -0.79
CA ALA A 30 -4.07 17.94 -2.00
C ALA A 30 -4.95 16.76 -2.45
N ARG A 31 -6.12 17.06 -2.99
CA ARG A 31 -7.06 16.06 -3.50
C ARG A 31 -6.79 15.73 -4.99
N CYS A 32 -5.55 15.40 -5.30
CA CYS A 32 -5.07 15.18 -6.68
C CYS A 32 -5.82 14.09 -7.45
N PHE A 33 -6.41 13.10 -6.76
CA PHE A 33 -7.18 12.00 -7.37
C PHE A 33 -8.69 12.12 -7.20
N GLN A 34 -9.21 13.27 -6.75
CA GLN A 34 -10.64 13.41 -6.49
C GLN A 34 -11.48 13.14 -7.74
N GLY A 35 -11.16 13.77 -8.88
CA GLY A 35 -11.90 13.54 -10.12
C GLY A 35 -11.92 12.06 -10.54
N PHE A 36 -10.77 11.38 -10.43
CA PHE A 36 -10.68 9.95 -10.73
C PHE A 36 -11.53 9.10 -9.78
N ALA A 37 -11.44 9.35 -8.47
CA ALA A 37 -12.22 8.61 -7.46
C ALA A 37 -13.73 8.84 -7.62
N ASP A 38 -14.12 10.08 -7.94
CA ASP A 38 -15.51 10.46 -8.17
C ASP A 38 -16.06 9.75 -9.42
N THR A 39 -15.29 9.71 -10.52
CA THR A 39 -15.67 8.96 -11.74
C THR A 39 -15.85 7.47 -11.47
N VAL A 40 -14.91 6.83 -10.77
CA VAL A 40 -15.02 5.40 -10.44
C VAL A 40 -16.24 5.14 -9.56
N SER A 41 -16.48 5.98 -8.57
CA SER A 41 -17.60 5.84 -7.64
C SER A 41 -18.95 6.06 -8.32
N GLU A 42 -19.04 7.04 -9.22
CA GLU A 42 -20.27 7.34 -9.94
C GLU A 42 -20.62 6.23 -10.92
N ASN A 43 -19.67 5.74 -11.72
CA ASN A 43 -19.93 4.63 -12.63
C ASN A 43 -20.35 3.35 -11.89
N ARG A 44 -19.82 3.12 -10.68
CA ARG A 44 -20.29 2.03 -9.82
C ARG A 44 -21.74 2.22 -9.38
N ARG A 45 -22.09 3.41 -8.87
CA ARG A 45 -23.49 3.73 -8.50
C ARG A 45 -24.45 3.56 -9.68
N GLN A 46 -24.06 4.01 -10.86
CA GLN A 46 -24.88 3.87 -12.06
C GLN A 46 -25.11 2.42 -12.47
N GLY A 47 -24.13 1.53 -12.28
CA GLY A 47 -24.33 0.09 -12.52
C GLY A 47 -25.21 -0.59 -11.47
N ASP A 48 -25.25 -0.07 -10.23
CA ASP A 48 -26.19 -0.56 -9.21
C ASP A 48 -27.65 -0.12 -9.52
N LEU A 49 -27.83 1.02 -10.19
CA LEU A 49 -29.15 1.55 -10.59
C LEU A 49 -29.69 0.93 -11.89
N ASP A 50 -28.80 0.64 -12.85
CA ASP A 50 -29.16 0.16 -14.18
C ASP A 50 -28.36 -1.10 -14.55
N PRO A 51 -29.02 -2.28 -14.62
CA PRO A 51 -28.38 -3.55 -14.96
C PRO A 51 -27.65 -3.54 -16.31
N THR A 52 -28.05 -2.69 -17.25
CA THR A 52 -27.38 -2.58 -18.56
C THR A 52 -25.97 -1.99 -18.45
N LYS A 53 -25.68 -1.27 -17.37
CA LYS A 53 -24.39 -0.63 -17.09
C LYS A 53 -23.49 -1.45 -16.15
N ALA A 54 -23.89 -2.67 -15.79
CA ALA A 54 -23.13 -3.55 -14.90
C ALA A 54 -21.70 -3.81 -15.42
N ILE A 55 -21.53 -3.99 -16.73
CA ILE A 55 -20.20 -4.19 -17.36
C ILE A 55 -19.30 -2.99 -17.13
N LEU A 56 -19.85 -1.77 -17.26
CA LEU A 56 -19.10 -0.54 -17.02
C LEU A 56 -18.71 -0.42 -15.53
N ALA A 57 -19.63 -0.71 -14.61
CA ALA A 57 -19.34 -0.67 -13.18
C ALA A 57 -18.21 -1.64 -12.77
N GLU A 58 -18.21 -2.87 -13.29
CA GLU A 58 -17.12 -3.82 -13.02
C GLU A 58 -15.81 -3.41 -13.72
N THR A 59 -15.87 -2.80 -14.90
CA THR A 59 -14.69 -2.23 -15.57
C THR A 59 -14.07 -1.10 -14.72
N PHE A 60 -14.88 -0.18 -14.22
CA PHE A 60 -14.40 0.94 -13.39
C PHE A 60 -13.89 0.48 -12.02
N LYS A 61 -14.45 -0.59 -11.46
CA LYS A 61 -13.91 -1.25 -10.26
C LYS A 61 -12.51 -1.80 -10.52
N LEU A 62 -12.33 -2.54 -11.63
CA LEU A 62 -11.03 -3.07 -12.02
C LEU A 62 -10.03 -1.94 -12.28
N LEU A 63 -10.46 -0.86 -12.95
CA LEU A 63 -9.65 0.32 -13.21
C LEU A 63 -9.18 0.98 -11.91
N GLY A 64 -10.08 1.17 -10.93
CA GLY A 64 -9.74 1.71 -9.62
C GLY A 64 -8.69 0.87 -8.88
N ASN A 65 -8.91 -0.44 -8.82
CA ASN A 65 -7.97 -1.37 -8.17
C ASN A 65 -6.62 -1.43 -8.89
N SER A 66 -6.63 -1.44 -10.23
CA SER A 66 -5.42 -1.50 -11.05
C SER A 66 -4.61 -0.21 -10.97
N ALA A 67 -5.26 0.96 -10.95
CA ALA A 67 -4.59 2.25 -10.77
C ALA A 67 -3.88 2.32 -9.41
N TYR A 68 -4.54 1.85 -8.35
CA TYR A 68 -3.92 1.72 -7.04
C TYR A 68 -2.74 0.75 -7.06
N GLY A 69 -2.91 -0.47 -7.59
CA GLY A 69 -1.83 -1.45 -7.72
C GLY A 69 -0.64 -0.91 -8.51
N LYS A 70 -0.92 -0.15 -9.58
CA LYS A 70 0.10 0.51 -10.39
C LYS A 70 0.90 1.53 -9.61
N SER A 71 0.27 2.28 -8.70
CA SER A 71 0.97 3.27 -7.86
C SER A 71 2.00 2.64 -6.92
N LEU A 72 1.81 1.36 -6.55
CA LEU A 72 2.67 0.59 -5.64
C LEU A 72 3.63 -0.36 -6.36
N GLU A 73 3.68 -0.32 -7.69
CA GLU A 73 4.53 -1.23 -8.46
C GLU A 73 6.01 -1.06 -8.12
N ASN A 74 6.69 -2.17 -7.83
CA ASN A 74 8.15 -2.15 -7.71
C ASN A 74 8.79 -2.09 -9.11
N LEU A 75 9.31 -0.91 -9.45
CA LEU A 75 9.93 -0.65 -10.74
C LEU A 75 11.24 -1.41 -10.97
N GLU A 76 11.91 -1.87 -9.92
CA GLU A 76 13.14 -2.67 -10.01
C GLU A 76 12.89 -4.08 -10.54
N ASN A 77 11.65 -4.57 -10.36
CA ASN A 77 11.25 -5.89 -10.84
C ASN A 77 10.97 -5.89 -12.35
N ARG A 78 10.88 -4.72 -12.99
CA ARG A 78 10.68 -4.65 -14.45
C ARG A 78 11.87 -5.27 -15.18
N ARG A 79 11.56 -6.06 -16.20
CA ARG A 79 12.55 -6.72 -17.05
C ARG A 79 12.51 -6.17 -18.46
N ASP A 80 13.67 -6.15 -19.09
CA ASP A 80 13.81 -6.11 -20.55
C ASP A 80 13.81 -7.55 -21.05
N VAL A 81 12.90 -7.86 -21.95
CA VAL A 81 12.79 -9.19 -22.56
C VAL A 81 13.21 -9.07 -24.01
N VAL A 82 14.18 -9.88 -24.41
CA VAL A 82 14.68 -9.97 -25.78
C VAL A 82 14.56 -11.42 -26.23
N TYR A 83 14.08 -11.62 -27.45
CA TYR A 83 14.04 -12.93 -28.09
C TYR A 83 15.29 -13.07 -28.96
N SER A 84 16.04 -14.15 -28.76
CA SER A 84 17.29 -14.40 -29.49
C SER A 84 17.39 -15.85 -29.89
N ARG A 85 18.17 -16.13 -30.95
CA ARG A 85 18.37 -17.48 -31.48
C ARG A 85 19.84 -17.84 -31.51
N GLY A 86 20.12 -19.13 -31.34
CA GLY A 86 21.47 -19.70 -31.50
C GLY A 86 22.53 -18.98 -30.67
N GLU A 87 23.67 -18.68 -31.29
CA GLU A 87 24.87 -18.14 -30.63
C GLU A 87 24.70 -16.74 -30.01
N ASP A 88 23.73 -15.95 -30.47
CA ASP A 88 23.50 -14.59 -29.96
C ASP A 88 22.96 -14.58 -28.52
N VAL A 89 22.38 -15.70 -28.06
CA VAL A 89 21.95 -15.88 -26.67
C VAL A 89 23.13 -15.75 -25.71
N GLY A 90 24.30 -16.29 -26.08
CA GLY A 90 25.51 -16.23 -25.25
C GLY A 90 25.91 -14.80 -24.93
N LYS A 91 25.80 -13.88 -25.90
CA LYS A 91 26.14 -12.46 -25.72
C LYS A 91 25.22 -11.78 -24.69
N VAL A 92 23.94 -12.14 -24.67
CA VAL A 92 22.96 -11.54 -23.74
C VAL A 92 23.09 -12.13 -22.34
N VAL A 93 23.37 -13.44 -22.24
CA VAL A 93 23.54 -14.13 -20.94
C VAL A 93 24.78 -13.66 -20.19
N ILE A 94 25.86 -13.28 -20.89
CA ILE A 94 27.08 -12.76 -20.28
C ILE A 94 26.85 -11.40 -19.57
N ASN A 95 25.78 -10.68 -19.92
CA ASN A 95 25.50 -9.38 -19.31
C ASN A 95 25.19 -9.52 -17.81
N ARG A 96 25.79 -8.70 -16.96
CA ARG A 96 25.51 -8.64 -15.50
C ARG A 96 24.02 -8.41 -15.17
N LEU A 97 23.30 -7.77 -16.09
CA LEU A 97 21.87 -7.51 -15.94
C LEU A 97 21.00 -8.75 -16.24
N PHE A 98 21.56 -9.84 -16.76
CA PHE A 98 20.85 -11.07 -17.02
C PHE A 98 20.11 -11.60 -15.77
N ARG A 99 18.93 -12.19 -15.98
CA ARG A 99 18.11 -12.79 -14.92
C ARG A 99 17.66 -14.20 -15.26
N THR A 100 17.02 -14.36 -16.41
CA THR A 100 16.43 -15.65 -16.81
C THR A 100 16.58 -15.84 -18.31
N CYS A 101 16.83 -17.08 -18.73
CA CYS A 101 16.79 -17.52 -20.11
C CYS A 101 15.83 -18.70 -20.18
N THR A 102 14.76 -18.59 -20.97
CA THR A 102 13.74 -19.63 -21.12
C THR A 102 13.70 -20.07 -22.58
N PRO A 103 13.94 -21.36 -22.89
CA PRO A 103 13.73 -21.87 -24.24
C PRO A 103 12.22 -21.88 -24.56
N LEU A 104 11.85 -21.38 -25.74
CA LEU A 104 10.45 -21.29 -26.17
C LEU A 104 10.07 -22.33 -27.22
N ASP A 105 11.01 -22.76 -28.05
CA ASP A 105 10.77 -23.70 -29.15
C ASP A 105 11.95 -24.64 -29.35
N HIS A 106 11.73 -25.73 -30.09
CA HIS A 106 12.75 -26.67 -30.52
C HIS A 106 13.71 -26.09 -31.57
N ASN A 107 13.39 -24.93 -32.16
CA ASN A 107 14.20 -24.22 -33.16
C ASN A 107 15.16 -23.18 -32.54
N ASP A 108 15.77 -23.49 -31.40
CA ASP A 108 16.76 -22.63 -30.72
C ASP A 108 16.28 -21.20 -30.45
N LEU A 109 14.99 -21.00 -30.18
CA LEU A 109 14.43 -19.71 -29.78
C LEU A 109 14.42 -19.58 -28.27
N PHE A 110 15.05 -18.52 -27.76
CA PHE A 110 15.14 -18.25 -26.33
C PHE A 110 14.55 -16.88 -25.99
N GLU A 111 13.78 -16.85 -24.91
CA GLU A 111 13.38 -15.63 -24.22
C GLU A 111 14.42 -15.30 -23.15
N VAL A 112 15.13 -14.20 -23.33
CA VAL A 112 16.13 -13.73 -22.37
C VAL A 112 15.60 -12.51 -21.65
N ALA A 113 15.34 -12.65 -20.35
CA ALA A 113 14.92 -11.58 -19.46
C ALA A 113 16.12 -11.00 -18.70
N SER A 114 16.29 -9.70 -18.78
CA SER A 114 17.34 -8.92 -18.10
C SER A 114 16.73 -7.82 -17.23
N ALA A 115 17.42 -7.41 -16.18
CA ALA A 115 17.09 -6.23 -15.40
C ALA A 115 17.33 -4.94 -16.20
N LYS A 116 16.54 -3.92 -15.91
CA LYS A 116 16.74 -2.57 -16.46
C LYS A 116 18.06 -2.00 -15.96
N ASN A 117 18.87 -1.42 -16.86
CA ASN A 117 20.11 -0.74 -16.48
C ASN A 117 19.82 0.52 -15.62
N LYS A 118 18.77 1.26 -15.98
CA LYS A 118 18.32 2.46 -15.24
C LYS A 118 16.85 2.33 -14.87
N VAL A 119 16.55 2.47 -13.58
CA VAL A 119 15.18 2.50 -13.05
C VAL A 119 14.78 3.95 -12.81
N ARG A 120 13.69 4.40 -13.45
CA ARG A 120 13.14 5.75 -13.26
C ARG A 120 11.95 5.69 -12.31
N TRP A 121 12.08 6.24 -11.11
CA TRP A 121 11.02 6.32 -10.11
C TRP A 121 9.97 7.39 -10.45
N ASN A 122 9.08 7.09 -11.39
CA ASN A 122 8.08 8.02 -11.93
C ASN A 122 6.64 7.73 -11.46
N LEU A 123 6.47 6.88 -10.44
CA LEU A 123 5.17 6.51 -9.89
C LEU A 123 4.93 7.19 -8.53
N PRO A 124 3.67 7.52 -8.19
CA PRO A 124 3.32 8.16 -6.93
C PRO A 124 3.28 7.14 -5.76
N LEU A 125 4.39 6.46 -5.51
CA LEU A 125 4.53 5.39 -4.50
C LEU A 125 4.09 5.85 -3.11
N GLN A 126 4.43 7.09 -2.76
CA GLN A 126 4.09 7.70 -1.48
C GLN A 126 2.58 7.73 -1.29
N ILE A 127 1.83 8.10 -2.33
CA ILE A 127 0.36 8.20 -2.27
C ILE A 127 -0.26 6.81 -2.07
N GLY A 128 0.19 5.81 -2.83
CA GLY A 128 -0.24 4.42 -2.65
C GLY A 128 0.03 3.92 -1.23
N PHE A 129 1.22 4.20 -0.70
CA PHE A 129 1.59 3.85 0.67
C PHE A 129 0.65 4.50 1.70
N PHE A 130 0.38 5.81 1.56
CA PHE A 130 -0.53 6.51 2.46
C PHE A 130 -1.95 5.95 2.41
N VAL A 131 -2.49 5.67 1.22
CA VAL A 131 -3.82 5.07 1.02
C VAL A 131 -3.92 3.73 1.77
N TYR A 132 -2.92 2.86 1.62
CA TYR A 132 -2.86 1.59 2.35
C TYR A 132 -2.89 1.77 3.87
N LYS A 133 -2.11 2.73 4.39
CA LYS A 133 -2.09 3.07 5.82
C LYS A 133 -3.42 3.63 6.30
N TYR A 134 -4.09 4.46 5.50
CA TYR A 134 -5.44 4.97 5.82
C TYR A 134 -6.45 3.80 5.91
N ALA A 135 -6.40 2.86 4.96
CA ALA A 135 -7.30 1.71 4.94
C ALA A 135 -7.14 0.84 6.19
N LYS A 136 -5.90 0.49 6.57
CA LYS A 136 -5.62 -0.28 7.81
C LYS A 136 -6.14 0.43 9.05
N LEU A 137 -5.91 1.75 9.16
CA LEU A 137 -6.41 2.52 10.30
C LEU A 137 -7.94 2.49 10.37
N ARG A 138 -8.65 2.64 9.23
CA ARG A 138 -10.12 2.59 9.22
C ARG A 138 -10.66 1.22 9.62
N MET A 139 -10.02 0.15 9.18
CA MET A 139 -10.37 -1.21 9.62
C MET A 139 -10.17 -1.39 11.13
N LEU A 140 -9.07 -0.86 11.67
CA LEU A 140 -8.77 -0.95 13.10
C LEU A 140 -9.74 -0.12 13.95
N GLN A 141 -10.03 1.11 13.52
CA GLN A 141 -11.05 1.98 14.13
C GLN A 141 -12.40 1.28 14.18
N PHE A 142 -12.84 0.69 13.05
CA PHE A 142 -14.10 -0.05 13.01
C PHE A 142 -14.10 -1.22 14.01
N HIS A 143 -13.01 -1.98 14.10
CA HIS A 143 -12.91 -3.09 15.04
C HIS A 143 -13.02 -2.64 16.50
N TYR A 144 -12.20 -1.68 16.93
CA TYR A 144 -12.19 -1.23 18.33
C TYR A 144 -13.40 -0.37 18.71
N ASP A 145 -13.81 0.54 17.82
CA ASP A 145 -14.86 1.49 18.14
C ASP A 145 -16.27 0.93 17.92
N SER A 146 -16.42 -0.10 17.10
CA SER A 146 -17.76 -0.66 16.79
C SER A 146 -17.90 -2.13 17.17
N VAL A 147 -16.90 -2.97 16.93
CA VAL A 147 -17.02 -4.41 17.21
C VAL A 147 -16.71 -4.72 18.67
N ASP A 148 -15.53 -4.37 19.16
CA ASP A 148 -15.11 -4.68 20.53
C ASP A 148 -15.97 -3.96 21.59
N LYS A 149 -16.33 -2.69 21.38
CA LYS A 149 -17.24 -1.97 22.28
C LYS A 149 -18.62 -2.65 22.41
N ASN A 150 -19.08 -3.33 21.37
CA ASN A 150 -20.36 -4.05 21.38
C ASN A 150 -20.21 -5.51 21.83
N SER A 151 -19.09 -6.18 21.53
CA SER A 151 -18.79 -7.55 21.94
C SER A 151 -18.38 -7.69 23.41
N ILE A 152 -17.78 -6.65 24.01
CA ILE A 152 -17.45 -6.60 25.46
C ILE A 152 -18.72 -6.62 26.34
N LYS A 153 -19.91 -6.35 25.78
CA LYS A 153 -21.18 -6.53 26.51
C LYS A 153 -21.62 -8.00 26.60
N ASN A 154 -21.03 -8.94 25.85
CA ASN A 154 -21.55 -10.31 25.81
C ASN A 154 -20.54 -11.45 26.03
N THR A 155 -19.22 -11.21 26.03
CA THR A 155 -18.29 -12.33 26.26
C THR A 155 -17.03 -11.91 27.02
N ARG A 156 -17.04 -12.17 28.34
CA ARG A 156 -15.82 -12.31 29.14
C ARG A 156 -15.30 -13.74 28.99
N SER A 157 -14.52 -14.02 27.96
CA SER A 157 -13.60 -15.17 27.99
C SER A 157 -12.40 -14.90 27.11
N GLY A 158 -11.22 -14.95 27.73
CA GLY A 158 -9.95 -14.73 27.06
C GLY A 158 -9.68 -15.81 26.02
N SER A 159 -9.40 -15.38 24.79
CA SER A 159 -8.68 -16.17 23.80
C SER A 159 -7.54 -15.33 23.24
N LEU A 160 -6.37 -15.62 23.80
CA LEU A 160 -5.03 -15.69 23.20
C LEU A 160 -4.94 -15.27 21.72
N LEU A 161 -4.09 -14.25 21.46
CA LEU A 161 -3.82 -13.53 20.20
C LEU A 161 -4.89 -12.52 19.83
N ASP A 162 -4.78 -11.31 20.42
CA ASP A 162 -5.58 -10.19 19.95
C ASP A 162 -5.24 -9.91 18.45
N PRO A 163 -6.25 -9.62 17.61
CA PRO A 163 -6.05 -9.33 16.19
C PRO A 163 -5.04 -8.20 15.96
N VAL A 164 -4.86 -7.37 16.98
CA VAL A 164 -4.05 -6.16 16.96
C VAL A 164 -2.59 -6.51 17.05
N THR A 165 -2.19 -7.52 17.81
CA THR A 165 -0.82 -8.03 17.86
C THR A 165 -0.46 -8.63 16.50
N LEU A 166 -1.40 -9.27 15.79
CA LEU A 166 -1.16 -9.84 14.46
C LEU A 166 -1.15 -8.77 13.35
N ILE A 167 -1.99 -7.75 13.44
CA ILE A 167 -2.04 -6.61 12.50
C ILE A 167 -0.87 -5.64 12.76
N MET A 168 -0.53 -5.36 14.02
CA MET A 168 0.60 -4.54 14.48
C MET A 168 1.94 -5.21 14.23
N ARG A 169 2.06 -6.54 14.37
CA ARG A 169 3.28 -7.28 13.97
C ARG A 169 3.58 -7.18 12.48
N ASN A 170 2.56 -6.91 11.64
CA ASN A 170 2.69 -6.71 10.20
C ASN A 170 2.58 -5.23 9.78
N LEU A 171 2.75 -4.29 10.73
CA LEU A 171 2.78 -2.85 10.47
C LEU A 171 4.25 -2.37 10.33
N SER A 172 4.88 -2.72 9.21
CA SER A 172 6.06 -2.00 8.66
C SER A 172 5.78 -0.47 8.64
N PRO A 173 6.77 0.43 8.76
CA PRO A 173 6.78 1.49 9.77
C PRO A 173 5.53 2.39 9.78
N PHE A 174 5.17 2.75 11.01
CA PHE A 174 4.06 3.61 11.34
C PHE A 174 4.21 4.99 10.70
N VAL A 175 3.08 5.55 10.25
CA VAL A 175 3.01 6.94 9.86
C VAL A 175 2.22 7.75 10.86
N LEU A 176 2.91 8.40 11.79
CA LEU A 176 2.31 9.40 12.66
C LEU A 176 2.07 10.63 11.79
N VAL A 177 0.80 10.91 11.49
CA VAL A 177 0.43 12.10 10.75
C VAL A 177 -0.05 13.19 11.72
N VAL A 178 0.68 14.30 11.80
CA VAL A 178 0.36 15.47 12.63
C VAL A 178 0.10 16.66 11.71
N ARG A 179 -1.01 17.38 11.91
CA ARG A 179 -1.35 18.55 11.10
C ARG A 179 -0.99 19.83 11.83
N HIS A 180 -0.15 20.67 11.21
CA HIS A 180 0.17 22.01 11.71
C HIS A 180 -0.27 23.04 10.67
N GLY A 181 -1.46 23.62 10.86
CA GLY A 181 -2.08 24.54 9.89
C GLY A 181 -2.45 23.86 8.56
N ILE A 182 -1.91 24.37 7.45
CA ILE A 182 -2.12 23.83 6.09
C ILE A 182 -1.22 22.61 5.82
N ARG A 183 -0.11 22.48 6.55
CA ARG A 183 0.91 21.44 6.32
C ARG A 183 0.68 20.22 7.20
N VAL A 184 1.12 19.08 6.70
CA VAL A 184 0.94 17.76 7.30
C VAL A 184 2.32 17.10 7.43
N LEU A 185 2.68 16.72 8.66
CA LEU A 185 3.91 16.02 9.00
C LEU A 185 3.60 14.52 9.09
N ALA A 186 4.35 13.69 8.40
CA ALA A 186 4.27 12.23 8.41
C ALA A 186 5.58 11.64 8.93
N VAL A 187 5.56 11.00 10.09
CA VAL A 187 6.72 10.28 10.62
C VAL A 187 6.89 8.98 9.85
N LYS A 188 8.00 8.73 9.17
CA LYS A 188 8.17 7.53 8.33
C LYS A 188 8.81 6.36 9.07
N SER A 189 9.46 6.62 10.20
CA SER A 189 10.03 5.60 11.09
C SER A 189 10.05 6.10 12.53
N ALA A 190 9.56 5.28 13.46
CA ALA A 190 9.53 5.56 14.88
C ALA A 190 9.56 4.27 15.70
N ALA A 191 10.23 4.32 16.86
CA ALA A 191 10.15 3.26 17.87
C ALA A 191 8.89 3.44 18.73
N LEU A 192 8.19 2.35 19.03
CA LEU A 192 6.90 2.37 19.72
C LEU A 192 6.88 1.39 20.90
N SER A 193 6.19 1.79 21.96
CA SER A 193 5.91 0.94 23.12
C SER A 193 4.42 0.95 23.49
N ILE A 194 3.93 -0.20 23.98
CA ILE A 194 2.63 -0.32 24.63
C ILE A 194 2.87 -0.93 26.02
N LYS A 195 2.46 -0.22 27.09
CA LYS A 195 2.61 -0.64 28.49
C LYS A 195 4.05 -1.09 28.86
N GLY A 196 5.07 -0.40 28.35
CA GLY A 196 6.47 -0.64 28.67
C GLY A 196 7.13 -1.82 27.94
N ARG A 197 6.41 -2.52 27.04
CA ARG A 197 7.04 -3.47 26.10
C ARG A 197 7.33 -2.75 24.78
N ARG A 198 8.59 -2.77 24.35
CA ARG A 198 8.98 -2.25 23.02
C ARG A 198 8.39 -3.16 21.95
N VAL A 199 7.64 -2.56 21.03
CA VAL A 199 7.15 -3.22 19.83
C VAL A 199 8.15 -2.91 18.73
N TYR A 200 9.06 -3.85 18.50
CA TYR A 200 10.01 -3.76 17.39
C TYR A 200 9.26 -4.06 16.09
N LEU A 201 8.99 -3.02 15.30
CA LEU A 201 8.47 -3.14 13.95
C LEU A 201 9.66 -3.39 13.01
N ARG A 202 9.78 -4.61 12.46
CA ARG A 202 10.65 -4.88 11.32
C ARG A 202 9.95 -4.48 10.03
#